data_AF-A0A3D0XY48-F1
#
_entry.id   AF-A0A3D0XY48-F1
#
_cell.length_a   1.000
_cell.length_b   1.000
_cell.length_c   1.000
_cell.angle_alpha   90.00
_cell.angle_beta   90.00
_cell.angle_gamma   90.00
#
_symmetry.space_group_name_H-M   'P 1'
#
loop_
_entity.id
_entity.type
_entity.pdbx_description
1 polymer ?
#
loop_
_entity_poly.entity_id
_entity_poly.type
_entity_poly.pdbx_seq_one_letter_code
_entity_poly.pdbx_strand_id
1 'polypeptide(L)'
;MEDKELLENELLNVKGLCDLYLHGTLEATTAEVHSAFKDALNTSLDIQNKLYNLMAEKGWYKTDIAEQAKISTLKQKFANQ
;
A
#
# COMPACT_ATOMS: atom_id res chain seq x y z
N MET A 1 19.87 -7.55 -13.11
CA MET A 1 18.89 -7.20 -12.09
C MET A 1 18.56 -8.48 -11.36
N GLU A 2 18.77 -8.54 -10.04
CA GLU A 2 18.41 -9.70 -9.23
C GLU A 2 16.89 -9.73 -8.97
N ASP A 3 16.30 -10.91 -8.74
CA ASP A 3 14.85 -11.06 -8.51
C ASP A 3 14.33 -10.11 -7.42
N LYS A 4 15.12 -9.89 -6.36
CA LYS A 4 14.76 -8.98 -5.28
C LYS A 4 14.65 -7.53 -5.76
N GLU A 5 15.65 -7.04 -6.48
CA GLU A 5 15.70 -5.69 -7.03
C GLU A 5 14.55 -5.47 -8.02
N LEU A 6 14.26 -6.48 -8.86
CA LEU A 6 13.12 -6.44 -9.77
C LEU A 6 11.79 -6.30 -9.02
N LEU A 7 11.54 -7.13 -8.00
CA LEU A 7 10.30 -7.04 -7.23
C LEU A 7 10.20 -5.77 -6.37
N GLU A 8 11.33 -5.23 -5.88
CA GLU A 8 11.36 -3.92 -5.21
C GLU A 8 10.94 -2.80 -6.14
N ASN A 9 11.45 -2.80 -7.37
CA ASN A 9 11.07 -1.83 -8.40
C ASN A 9 9.58 -1.95 -8.76
N GLU A 10 9.08 -3.16 -8.98
CA GLU A 10 7.66 -3.38 -9.27
C GLU A 10 6.76 -2.93 -8.10
N LEU A 11 7.15 -3.24 -6.85
CA LEU A 11 6.41 -2.79 -5.67
C LEU A 11 6.37 -1.25 -5.56
N LEU A 12 7.44 -0.55 -5.94
CA LEU A 12 7.47 0.91 -5.98
C LEU A 12 6.60 1.47 -7.10
N ASN A 13 6.66 0.87 -8.29
CA ASN A 13 5.82 1.26 -9.42
C ASN A 13 4.34 1.13 -9.09
N VAL A 14 3.93 0.00 -8.52
CA VAL A 14 2.52 -0.23 -8.15
C VAL A 14 2.06 0.73 -7.05
N LYS A 15 2.92 1.10 -6.08
CA LYS A 15 2.59 2.18 -5.12
C LYS A 15 2.30 3.52 -5.82
N GLY A 16 3.14 3.89 -6.79
CA GLY A 16 2.93 5.09 -7.59
C GLY A 16 1.62 5.05 -8.39
N LEU A 17 1.27 3.89 -8.95
CA LEU A 17 -0.02 3.71 -9.63
C LEU A 17 -1.21 3.84 -8.67
N CYS A 18 -1.14 3.24 -7.48
CA CYS A 18 -2.18 3.39 -6.46
C CYS A 18 -2.40 4.86 -6.09
N ASP A 19 -1.32 5.63 -5.90
CA ASP A 19 -1.39 7.05 -5.59
C ASP A 19 -2.05 7.85 -6.72
N LEU A 20 -1.60 7.62 -7.96
CA LEU A 20 -2.17 8.24 -9.15
C LEU A 20 -3.68 7.94 -9.29
N TYR A 21 -4.07 6.66 -9.16
CA TYR A 21 -5.46 6.25 -9.32
C TYR A 21 -6.35 6.70 -8.17
N LEU A 22 -5.81 6.83 -6.95
CA LEU A 22 -6.50 7.47 -5.84
C LEU A 22 -6.81 8.93 -6.16
N HIS A 23 -5.80 9.70 -6.57
CA HIS A 23 -5.99 11.10 -6.96
C HIS A 23 -6.97 11.25 -8.13
N GLY A 24 -6.84 10.40 -9.16
CA GLY A 24 -7.77 10.36 -10.28
C GLY A 24 -9.21 10.05 -9.85
N THR A 25 -9.41 9.14 -8.89
CA THR A 25 -10.73 8.81 -8.35
C THR A 25 -11.35 10.00 -7.61
N LEU A 26 -10.55 10.75 -6.83
CA LEU A 26 -11.00 11.90 -6.05
C LEU A 26 -11.35 13.12 -6.91
N GLU A 27 -10.62 13.32 -8.01
CA GLU A 27 -10.68 14.54 -8.83
C GLU A 27 -11.50 14.37 -10.12
N ALA A 28 -11.94 13.15 -10.45
CA ALA A 28 -12.75 12.89 -11.63
C ALA A 28 -14.09 13.66 -11.60
N THR A 29 -14.37 14.37 -12.69
CA THR A 29 -15.59 15.18 -12.84
C THR A 29 -16.76 14.43 -13.49
N THR A 30 -16.52 13.24 -14.04
CA THR A 30 -17.55 12.37 -14.62
C THR A 30 -17.56 11.00 -13.93
N ALA A 31 -18.74 10.37 -13.91
CA ALA A 31 -18.93 9.08 -13.24
C ALA A 31 -18.13 7.96 -13.93
N GLU A 32 -18.01 8.01 -15.26
CA GLU A 32 -17.29 7.02 -16.05
C GLU A 32 -15.79 7.06 -15.75
N VAL A 33 -15.21 8.26 -15.68
CA VAL A 33 -13.79 8.45 -15.37
C VAL A 33 -13.50 8.10 -13.91
N HIS A 34 -14.40 8.47 -13.00
CA HIS A 34 -14.32 8.07 -11.59
C HIS A 34 -14.30 6.54 -11.44
N SER A 35 -15.22 5.84 -12.12
CA SER A 35 -15.27 4.37 -12.08
C SER A 35 -14.00 3.76 -12.64
N ALA A 36 -13.50 4.25 -13.78
CA ALA A 36 -12.27 3.75 -14.39
C ALA A 36 -11.06 3.86 -13.43
N PHE A 37 -10.88 5.01 -12.77
CA PHE A 37 -9.81 5.18 -11.78
C PHE A 37 -10.01 4.30 -10.55
N LYS A 38 -11.25 4.19 -10.06
CA LYS A 38 -11.56 3.35 -8.89
C LYS A 38 -11.31 1.87 -9.17
N ASP A 39 -11.69 1.38 -10.33
CA ASP A 39 -11.51 -0.02 -10.73
C ASP A 39 -10.02 -0.35 -10.95
N ALA A 40 -9.28 0.59 -11.55
CA ALA A 40 -7.83 0.49 -11.68
C ALA A 40 -7.14 0.51 -10.30
N LEU A 41 -7.56 1.40 -9.39
CA LEU A 41 -7.06 1.47 -8.02
C LEU A 41 -7.26 0.14 -7.29
N ASN A 42 -8.46 -0.43 -7.32
CA ASN A 42 -8.76 -1.71 -6.66
C ASN A 42 -7.87 -2.83 -7.20
N THR A 43 -7.69 -2.88 -8.52
CA THR A 43 -6.81 -3.86 -9.15
C THR A 43 -5.35 -3.67 -8.74
N SER A 44 -4.85 -2.43 -8.70
CA SER A 44 -3.49 -2.12 -8.26
C SER A 44 -3.26 -2.44 -6.78
N LEU A 45 -4.26 -2.23 -5.91
CA LEU A 45 -4.19 -2.61 -4.50
C LEU A 45 -4.05 -4.14 -4.33
N ASP A 46 -4.79 -4.93 -5.10
CA ASP A 46 -4.66 -6.39 -5.09
C ASP A 46 -3.29 -6.86 -5.56
N ILE A 47 -2.75 -6.25 -6.63
CA ILE A 47 -1.40 -6.54 -7.13
C ILE A 47 -0.35 -6.17 -6.07
N GLN A 48 -0.47 -4.98 -5.47
CA GLN A 48 0.43 -4.49 -4.43
C GLN A 48 0.49 -5.45 -3.24
N ASN A 49 -0.67 -5.93 -2.77
CA ASN A 49 -0.75 -6.87 -1.66
C ASN A 49 -0.08 -8.21 -2.02
N LYS A 50 -0.30 -8.72 -3.23
CA LYS A 50 0.36 -9.96 -3.70
C LYS A 50 1.88 -9.82 -3.76
N LEU A 51 2.39 -8.73 -4.34
CA LEU A 51 3.83 -8.47 -4.41
C LEU A 51 4.45 -8.35 -3.01
N TYR A 52 3.81 -7.57 -2.13
CA TYR A 52 4.27 -7.40 -0.76
C TYR A 52 4.38 -8.74 -0.02
N ASN A 53 3.33 -9.57 -0.08
CA ASN A 53 3.33 -10.87 0.60
C ASN A 53 4.36 -11.83 0.01
N LEU A 54 4.52 -11.87 -1.32
CA LEU A 54 5.56 -12.67 -1.97
C LEU A 54 6.97 -12.26 -1.51
N MET A 55 7.23 -10.96 -1.40
CA MET A 55 8.53 -10.47 -0.93
C MET A 55 8.74 -10.75 0.56
N ALA A 56 7.69 -10.68 1.37
CA ALA A 56 7.73 -11.05 2.78
C ALA A 56 8.02 -12.55 2.98
N GLU A 57 7.36 -13.43 2.21
CA GLU A 57 7.60 -14.88 2.20
C GLU A 57 9.05 -15.24 1.84
N LYS A 58 9.67 -14.46 0.95
CA LYS A 58 11.09 -14.60 0.58
C LYS A 58 12.06 -13.98 1.60
N GLY A 59 11.55 -13.37 2.67
CA GLY A 59 12.35 -12.70 3.69
C GLY A 59 12.99 -11.39 3.21
N TRP A 60 12.53 -10.83 2.10
CA TRP A 60 13.07 -9.61 1.51
C TRP A 60 12.47 -8.34 2.10
N TYR A 61 11.28 -8.44 2.69
CA TYR A 61 10.66 -7.41 3.50
C TYR A 61 10.57 -7.87 4.96
N LYS A 62 11.25 -7.14 5.85
CA LYS A 62 11.07 -7.28 7.30
C LYS A 62 10.27 -6.09 7.80
N THR A 63 9.14 -6.37 8.43
CA THR A 63 8.38 -5.39 9.19
C THR A 63 8.74 -5.53 10.66
N ASP A 64 9.18 -4.42 11.26
CA ASP A 64 9.34 -4.36 12.70
C ASP A 64 7.95 -4.36 13.34
N ILE A 65 7.64 -5.42 14.08
CA ILE A 65 6.42 -5.45 14.89
C ILE A 65 6.64 -4.51 16.06
N ALA A 66 5.82 -3.45 16.13
CA ALA A 66 5.87 -2.52 17.25
C ALA A 66 5.61 -3.27 18.55
N GLU A 67 6.45 -3.04 19.57
CA GLU A 67 6.27 -3.64 20.89
C GLU A 67 4.90 -3.27 21.47
N GLN A 68 4.16 -4.27 21.97
CA GLN A 68 2.82 -4.08 22.52
C GLN A 68 2.77 -3.03 23.65
N ALA A 69 3.84 -2.90 24.43
CA ALA A 69 3.99 -1.88 25.46
C ALA A 69 3.98 -0.45 24.90
N LYS A 70 4.64 -0.22 23.75
CA LYS A 70 4.65 1.08 23.05
C LYS A 70 3.25 1.43 22.53
N ILE A 71 2.57 0.44 21.94
CA ILE A 71 1.17 0.58 21.48
C ILE A 71 0.25 0.96 22.65
N SER A 72 0.37 0.25 23.78
CA SER A 72 -0.50 0.45 24.95
C SER A 72 -0.30 1.84 25.58
N THR A 73 0.97 2.27 25.72
CA THR A 73 1.32 3.61 26.23
C THR A 73 0.73 4.71 25.36
N LEU A 74 0.87 4.61 24.03
CA LEU A 74 0.31 5.59 23.09
C LEU A 74 -1.22 5.62 23.16
N LYS A 75 -1.87 4.46 23.19
CA LYS A 75 -3.33 4.37 23.32
C LYS A 75 -3.83 5.07 24.58
N GLN A 76 -3.16 4.89 25.72
CA GLN A 76 -3.52 5.58 26.97
C GLN A 76 -3.27 7.09 26.90
N LYS A 77 -2.15 7.52 26.29
CA LYS A 77 -1.83 8.95 26.13
C LYS A 77 -2.91 9.71 25.36
N PHE A 78 -3.43 9.12 24.27
CA PHE A 78 -4.43 9.75 23.42
C PHE A 78 -5.88 9.53 23.89
N ALA A 79 -6.14 8.51 24.72
CA ALA A 79 -7.46 8.35 25.33
C ALA A 79 -7.81 9.45 26.35
N ASN A 80 -6.79 10.19 26.82
CA ASN A 80 -6.92 11.27 27.80
C ASN A 80 -6.74 12.68 27.19
N GLN A 81 -6.72 12.78 25.85
CA GLN A 81 -6.80 14.05 25.11
C GLN A 81 -8.22 14.29 24.62
#